data_AF-A0AAU9TNQ3-F1
#
_entry.id   AF-A0AAU9TNQ3-F1
#
_cell.length_a   1.000
_cell.length_b   1.000
_cell.length_c   1.000
_cell.angle_alpha   90.00
_cell.angle_beta   90.00
_cell.angle_gamma   90.00
#
_symmetry.space_group_name_H-M   'P 1'
#
loop_
_entity.id
_entity.type
_entity.pdbx_description
1 polymer ?
#
loop_
_entity_poly.entity_id
_entity_poly.type
_entity_poly.pdbx_seq_one_letter_code
_entity_poly.pdbx_strand_id
1 'polypeptide(L)'
;MSKINAKWVPRKLTNDQKNVRVDYARVNFRAYKQQPSRLEHTVAIDETWVNLYCPPKKDQTKVWLATGEKRPSVVLKSRFGAKLILILAMDFNGICYYESLGQHEF
;
A
#
# COMPACT_ATOMS: atom_id res chain seq x y z
N MET A 1 -29.01 -2.46 18.67
CA MET A 1 -28.17 -2.42 17.45
C MET A 1 -27.04 -1.42 17.67
N SER A 2 -25.79 -1.78 17.37
CA SER A 2 -24.65 -0.85 17.41
C SER A 2 -24.26 -0.44 16.00
N LYS A 3 -23.96 0.83 15.80
CA LYS A 3 -23.48 1.36 14.51
C LYS A 3 -21.96 1.21 14.46
N ILE A 4 -21.46 0.37 13.55
CA ILE A 4 -20.02 0.15 13.34
C ILE A 4 -19.60 0.59 11.94
N ASN A 5 -18.33 0.96 11.79
CA ASN A 5 -17.77 1.31 10.49
C ASN A 5 -17.53 0.04 9.64
N ALA A 6 -17.81 0.12 8.35
CA ALA A 6 -17.48 -0.92 7.40
C ALA A 6 -15.95 -1.02 7.19
N LYS A 7 -15.48 -2.20 6.78
CA LYS A 7 -14.07 -2.44 6.43
C LYS A 7 -13.84 -2.20 4.94
N TRP A 8 -12.74 -1.53 4.60
CA TRP A 8 -12.26 -1.45 3.23
C TRP A 8 -11.71 -2.80 2.79
N VAL A 9 -12.16 -3.27 1.62
CA VAL A 9 -11.60 -4.45 0.95
C VAL A 9 -11.17 -4.04 -0.46
N PRO A 10 -9.96 -4.44 -0.93
CA PRO A 10 -9.46 -4.01 -2.24
C PRO A 10 -10.36 -4.38 -3.41
N ARG A 11 -11.01 -5.54 -3.33
CA ARG A 11 -11.94 -6.03 -4.35
C ARG A 11 -12.94 -7.01 -3.74
N LYS A 12 -14.20 -6.93 -4.16
CA LYS A 12 -15.20 -7.97 -3.88
C LYS A 12 -14.93 -9.17 -4.78
N LEU A 13 -14.41 -10.25 -4.21
CA LEU A 13 -14.11 -11.48 -4.94
C LEU A 13 -15.37 -12.33 -5.17
N THR A 14 -15.48 -12.91 -6.37
CA THR A 14 -16.48 -13.96 -6.66
C THR A 14 -16.10 -15.26 -5.94
N ASN A 15 -17.02 -16.22 -5.87
CA ASN A 15 -16.72 -17.53 -5.28
C ASN A 15 -15.62 -18.26 -6.06
N ASP A 16 -15.64 -18.19 -7.39
CA ASP A 16 -14.61 -18.82 -8.23
C ASP A 16 -13.23 -18.19 -8.01
N GLN A 17 -13.15 -16.87 -7.90
CA GLN A 17 -11.89 -16.18 -7.58
C GLN A 17 -11.33 -16.59 -6.22
N LYS A 18 -12.19 -16.87 -5.24
CA LYS A 18 -11.75 -17.39 -3.93
C LYS A 18 -11.23 -18.81 -4.06
N ASN A 19 -11.94 -19.68 -4.79
CA ASN A 19 -11.51 -21.06 -5.00
C ASN A 19 -10.14 -21.13 -5.69
N VAL A 20 -9.97 -20.36 -6.77
CA VAL A 20 -8.67 -20.25 -7.47
C VAL A 20 -7.56 -19.82 -6.51
N ARG A 21 -7.79 -18.81 -5.66
CA ARG A 21 -6.79 -18.38 -4.66
C ARG A 21 -6.45 -19.48 -3.66
N VAL A 22 -7.44 -20.23 -3.18
CA VAL A 22 -7.22 -21.36 -2.25
C VAL A 22 -6.41 -22.46 -2.94
N ASP A 23 -6.68 -22.76 -4.20
CA ASP A 23 -5.97 -23.80 -4.92
C ASP A 23 -4.50 -23.45 -5.16
N TYR A 24 -4.21 -22.21 -5.58
CA TYR A 24 -2.82 -21.73 -5.65
C TYR A 24 -2.12 -21.75 -4.28
N ALA A 25 -2.82 -21.35 -3.21
CA ALA A 25 -2.26 -21.41 -1.86
C ALA A 25 -1.93 -22.86 -1.43
N ARG A 26 -2.79 -23.83 -1.74
CA ARG A 26 -2.53 -25.26 -1.47
C ARG A 26 -1.34 -25.78 -2.26
N VAL A 27 -1.21 -25.40 -3.53
CA VAL A 27 -0.07 -25.79 -4.38
C VAL A 27 1.23 -25.23 -3.80
N ASN A 28 1.27 -23.93 -3.49
CA ASN A 28 2.44 -23.28 -2.90
C ASN A 28 2.80 -23.88 -1.54
N PHE A 29 1.80 -24.21 -0.71
CA PHE A 29 2.02 -24.83 0.59
C PHE A 29 2.61 -26.24 0.47
N ARG A 30 2.13 -27.05 -0.48
CA ARG A 30 2.71 -28.38 -0.76
C ARG A 30 4.16 -28.27 -1.24
N ALA A 31 4.43 -27.34 -2.16
CA ALA A 31 5.78 -27.07 -2.65
C ALA A 31 6.73 -26.64 -1.52
N TYR A 32 6.26 -25.76 -0.62
CA TYR A 32 7.02 -25.36 0.56
C TYR A 32 7.33 -26.53 1.50
N LYS A 33 6.34 -27.41 1.76
CA LYS A 33 6.57 -28.60 2.59
C LYS A 33 7.62 -29.55 2.02
N GLN A 34 7.72 -29.64 0.70
CA GLN A 34 8.73 -30.47 0.04
C GLN A 34 10.11 -29.81 0.09
N GLN A 35 10.19 -28.48 -0.02
CA GLN A 35 11.44 -27.74 -0.02
C GLN A 35 11.28 -26.40 0.71
N PRO A 36 11.51 -26.35 2.03
CA PRO A 36 11.37 -25.12 2.80
C PRO A 36 12.32 -23.99 2.35
N SER A 37 13.53 -24.35 1.89
CA SER A 37 14.53 -23.39 1.39
C SER A 37 14.08 -22.65 0.12
N ARG A 38 12.97 -23.07 -0.52
CA ARG A 38 12.41 -22.38 -1.68
C ARG A 38 12.06 -20.92 -1.38
N LEU A 39 11.69 -20.59 -0.14
CA LEU A 39 11.46 -19.19 0.26
C LEU A 39 12.74 -18.35 0.19
N GLU A 40 13.89 -18.93 0.55
CA GLU A 40 15.19 -18.27 0.50
C GLU A 40 15.64 -17.95 -0.93
N HIS A 41 15.13 -18.71 -1.91
CA HIS A 41 15.43 -18.53 -3.34
C HIS A 41 14.35 -17.77 -4.11
N THR A 42 13.32 -17.26 -3.43
CA THR A 42 12.23 -16.52 -4.08
C THR A 42 12.52 -15.02 -4.04
N VAL A 43 12.48 -14.38 -5.21
CA VAL A 43 12.49 -12.92 -5.33
C VAL A 43 11.06 -12.45 -5.59
N ALA A 44 10.53 -11.57 -4.74
CA ALA A 44 9.25 -10.89 -4.93
C ALA A 44 9.48 -9.50 -5.51
N ILE A 45 8.73 -9.14 -6.55
CA ILE A 45 8.84 -7.84 -7.23
C ILE A 45 7.45 -7.22 -7.30
N ASP A 46 7.35 -5.92 -7.01
CA ASP A 46 6.13 -5.14 -7.21
C ASP A 46 6.47 -3.66 -7.48
N GLU A 47 5.48 -2.93 -8.01
CA GLU A 47 5.59 -1.50 -8.32
C GLU A 47 4.64 -0.70 -7.42
N THR A 48 5.13 0.41 -6.87
CA THR A 48 4.30 1.31 -6.06
C THR A 48 4.48 2.77 -6.46
N TRP A 49 3.38 3.52 -6.42
CA TRP A 49 3.44 4.98 -6.54
C TRP A 49 3.91 5.60 -5.23
N VAL A 50 4.97 6.40 -5.28
CA VAL A 50 5.44 7.20 -4.16
C VAL A 50 5.07 8.66 -4.40
N ASN A 51 4.22 9.21 -3.54
CA ASN A 51 3.90 10.63 -3.57
C ASN A 51 5.04 11.42 -2.91
N LEU A 52 5.62 12.40 -3.61
CA LEU A 52 6.65 13.28 -3.03
C LEU A 52 6.08 14.23 -1.97
N TYR A 53 4.74 14.36 -1.92
CA TYR A 53 4.03 15.08 -0.89
C TYR A 53 2.82 14.29 -0.38
N CYS A 54 2.77 14.03 0.92
CA CYS A 54 1.62 13.47 1.60
C CYS A 54 0.93 14.59 2.41
N PRO A 55 -0.28 15.03 2.03
CA PRO A 55 -0.98 16.04 2.81
C PRO A 55 -1.33 15.50 4.21
N PRO A 56 -1.31 16.36 5.24
CA PRO A 56 -1.69 15.95 6.58
C PRO A 56 -3.16 15.49 6.60
N LYS A 57 -3.43 14.41 7.32
CA LYS A 57 -4.79 13.90 7.54
C LYS A 57 -5.58 14.88 8.42
N LYS A 58 -6.91 14.85 8.35
CA LYS A 58 -7.80 15.77 9.09
C LYS A 58 -7.58 15.74 10.61
N ASP A 59 -7.21 14.59 11.15
CA ASP A 59 -6.87 14.39 12.56
C ASP A 59 -5.52 15.01 12.93
N GLN A 60 -4.55 15.00 12.02
CA GLN A 60 -3.25 15.65 12.21
C GLN A 60 -3.33 17.18 12.15
N THR A 61 -4.38 17.74 11.53
CA THR A 61 -4.61 19.19 11.47
C THR A 61 -5.51 19.71 12.60
N LYS A 62 -5.74 18.92 13.65
CA LYS A 62 -6.57 19.36 14.78
C LYS A 62 -5.80 20.37 15.62
N VAL A 63 -6.45 21.48 15.91
CA VAL A 63 -5.94 22.55 16.77
C VAL A 63 -6.94 22.81 17.88
N TRP A 64 -6.44 23.22 19.05
CA TRP A 64 -7.26 23.74 20.13
C TRP A 64 -7.49 25.24 19.88
N LEU A 65 -8.73 25.70 20.02
CA LEU A 65 -9.12 27.10 19.85
C LEU A 65 -9.98 27.52 21.03
N ALA A 66 -9.83 28.76 21.49
CA ALA A 66 -10.73 29.35 22.47
C ALA A 66 -12.07 29.74 21.83
N THR A 67 -13.11 29.89 22.66
CA THR A 67 -14.45 30.28 22.20
C THR A 67 -14.40 31.65 21.51
N GLY A 68 -14.81 31.70 20.23
CA GLY A 68 -14.83 32.92 19.42
C GLY A 68 -13.59 33.13 18.55
N GLU A 69 -12.55 32.31 18.67
CA GLU A 69 -11.38 32.40 17.79
C GLU A 69 -11.66 31.91 16.37
N LYS A 70 -11.02 32.54 15.39
CA LYS A 70 -11.13 32.16 13.98
C LYS A 70 -10.39 30.86 13.73
N ARG A 71 -11.05 29.92 13.05
CA ARG A 71 -10.43 28.66 12.64
C ARG A 71 -9.27 28.91 11.67
N PRO A 72 -8.06 28.36 11.93
CA PRO A 72 -6.95 28.48 11.00
C PRO A 72 -7.20 27.65 9.74
N SER A 73 -6.77 28.18 8.60
CA SER A 73 -6.78 27.50 7.30
C SER A 73 -5.42 26.87 7.02
N VAL A 74 -5.40 25.59 6.67
CA VAL A 74 -4.18 24.90 6.19
C VAL A 74 -4.22 24.87 4.67
N VAL A 75 -3.21 25.45 4.02
CA VAL A 75 -3.04 25.34 2.56
C VAL A 75 -2.49 23.96 2.25
N LEU A 76 -3.24 23.17 1.47
CA LEU A 76 -2.81 21.87 1.00
C LEU A 76 -2.17 22.03 -0.38
N LYS A 77 -0.96 21.50 -0.58
CA LYS A 77 -0.43 21.32 -1.94
C LYS A 77 -1.31 20.31 -2.67
N SER A 78 -1.40 20.45 -4.00
CA SER A 78 -2.22 19.57 -4.83
C SER A 78 -1.90 18.09 -4.55
N ARG A 79 -2.95 17.29 -4.32
CA ARG A 79 -2.86 15.82 -4.21
C ARG A 79 -2.38 15.13 -5.50
N PHE A 80 -2.32 15.88 -6.60
CA PHE A 80 -1.79 15.47 -7.90
C PHE A 80 -0.38 16.01 -8.15
N GLY A 81 0.34 16.44 -7.11
CA GLY A 81 1.74 16.83 -7.23
C GLY A 81 2.63 15.68 -7.70
N ALA A 82 3.92 15.98 -7.90
CA ALA A 82 4.90 15.04 -8.44
C ALA A 82 4.88 13.68 -7.72
N LYS A 83 4.87 12.62 -8.54
CA LYS A 83 4.94 11.23 -8.11
C LYS A 83 6.04 10.54 -8.87
N LEU A 84 6.59 9.50 -8.26
CA LEU A 84 7.45 8.54 -8.94
C LEU A 84 6.86 7.14 -8.82
N ILE A 85 7.14 6.30 -9.80
CA ILE A 85 6.95 4.86 -9.67
C ILE A 85 8.22 4.31 -9.04
N LEU A 86 8.08 3.52 -7.99
CA LEU A 86 9.15 2.74 -7.41
C LEU A 86 8.91 1.27 -7.76
N ILE A 87 9.81 0.69 -8.56
CA ILE A 87 9.90 -0.74 -8.79
C ILE A 87 10.82 -1.30 -7.71
N LEU A 88 10.40 -2.32 -6.98
CA LEU A 88 11.17 -2.87 -5.87
C LEU A 88 11.14 -4.40 -5.91
N ALA A 89 12.32 -5.00 -5.79
CA ALA A 89 12.52 -6.43 -5.67
C ALA A 89 13.17 -6.77 -4.33
N MET A 90 12.64 -7.79 -3.66
CA MET A 90 13.16 -8.31 -2.40
C MET A 90 13.31 -9.82 -2.44
N ASP A 91 14.38 -10.31 -1.83
CA ASP A 91 14.56 -11.72 -1.51
C ASP A 91 14.49 -11.93 0.01
N PHE A 92 14.95 -13.09 0.48
CA PHE A 92 14.98 -13.42 1.90
C PHE A 92 15.95 -12.56 2.73
N ASN A 93 16.98 -11.99 2.10
CA ASN A 93 18.02 -11.20 2.75
C ASN A 93 17.71 -9.70 2.73
N GLY A 94 16.82 -9.24 1.87
CA GLY A 94 16.33 -7.87 1.85
C GLY A 94 16.07 -7.36 0.44
N ILE A 95 16.28 -6.05 0.23
CA ILE A 95 16.11 -5.42 -1.08
C ILE A 95 17.29 -5.83 -1.97
N CYS A 96 17.00 -6.52 -3.06
CA CYS A 96 18.00 -6.92 -4.04
C CYS A 96 18.06 -5.96 -5.24
N TYR A 97 16.96 -5.24 -5.52
CA TYR A 97 16.90 -4.25 -6.59
C TYR A 97 15.82 -3.20 -6.34
N TYR A 98 16.08 -1.97 -6.76
CA TYR A 98 15.07 -0.93 -6.84
C TYR A 98 15.38 0.02 -8.00
N GLU A 99 14.32 0.53 -8.63
CA GLU A 99 14.41 1.59 -9.64
C GLU A 99 13.28 2.59 -9.43
N SER A 100 13.60 3.88 -9.52
CA SER A 100 12.60 4.94 -9.48
C SER A 100 12.45 5.59 -10.85
N LEU A 101 11.24 5.58 -11.38
CA LEU A 101 10.88 6.27 -12.60
C LEU A 101 10.21 7.60 -12.23
N GLY A 102 10.92 8.70 -12.45
CA GLY A 102 10.36 10.03 -12.30
C GLY A 102 9.37 10.32 -13.43
N GLN A 103 8.26 11.00 -13.13
CA GLN A 103 7.58 11.76 -14.18
C GLN A 103 8.49 12.91 -14.58
N HIS A 104 9.05 12.87 -15.79
CA HIS A 104 9.57 14.09 -16.40
C HIS A 104 8.42 15.11 -16.42
N GLU A 105 8.59 16.20 -15.68
CA GLU A 105 7.70 17.36 -15.76
C GLU A 105 7.77 17.87 -17.21
N PHE A 106 6.61 17.96 -17.88
CA PHE A 106 6.44 18.73 -19.11
C PHE A 106 6.21 20.21 -18.76
#